data_AF-A0A737C7J5-F1
#
_entry.id   AF-A0A737C7J5-F1
#
_cell.length_a   1.000
_cell.length_b   1.000
_cell.length_c   1.000
_cell.angle_alpha   90.00
_cell.angle_beta   90.00
_cell.angle_gamma   90.00
#
_symmetry.space_group_name_H-M   'P 1'
#
loop_
_entity.id
_entity.type
_entity.pdbx_description
1 polymer ?
#
loop_
_entity_poly.entity_id
_entity_poly.type
_entity_poly.pdbx_seq_one_letter_code
_entity_poly.pdbx_strand_id
1 'polypeptide(L)'
;MFDKRHRITLLFNANKAYDRQVVEGVGEYLQASQSEWDIFIEEDFRARIDNIKEWLGDGVIADYDDDHIAQLLADVDVPIVGVGGSYHLAENYPGVHYIATDNHALVESAFLHLKEKGVNRFAFYGLPASSRKHWAAEREYAFRQLVAEEKYRGVVYQGLETAPENWQHAQNRLADWLQTLPPQTGIIAVTDARARHVLQVCEHLHIPVPEKLCVIGIDNEELTRYLSRVALSSVAQGARQMGYQAAKLLHRLLAREEMPLQRILVPPVRVIARRSTDYRSLTDPAVIQAMHFIRNHACKGIKVEQVLDAVGISRSNLEKRFKEEVGETIHAVIHAEKLEKARSLLVSTTLAINEISQMCGYPSLQYFYSVFKKEYDTTPKEYRDLHSEVLL
;
A
#
# COMPACT_ATOMS: atom_id res chain seq x y z
N MET A 1 -43.19 -9.30 -14.21
CA MET A 1 -42.40 -10.41 -14.79
C MET A 1 -41.16 -10.45 -13.93
N PHE A 2 -41.07 -11.39 -12.98
CA PHE A 2 -39.91 -11.44 -12.08
C PHE A 2 -38.70 -11.83 -12.92
N ASP A 3 -37.63 -11.04 -12.86
CA ASP A 3 -36.40 -11.31 -13.62
C ASP A 3 -35.89 -12.71 -13.29
N LYS A 4 -35.31 -13.38 -14.30
CA LYS A 4 -34.75 -14.71 -14.12
C LYS A 4 -33.61 -14.62 -13.10
N ARG A 5 -33.69 -15.39 -12.01
CA ARG A 5 -32.59 -15.50 -11.06
C ARG A 5 -31.39 -16.15 -11.72
N HIS A 6 -30.22 -15.55 -11.51
CA HIS A 6 -28.95 -16.05 -12.00
C HIS A 6 -28.06 -16.44 -10.83
N ARG A 7 -27.49 -17.64 -10.87
CA ARG A 7 -26.48 -18.08 -9.91
C ARG A 7 -25.12 -17.60 -10.37
N ILE A 8 -24.39 -16.86 -9.55
CA ILE A 8 -23.10 -16.26 -9.93
C ILE A 8 -22.01 -16.74 -8.99
N THR A 9 -20.93 -17.27 -9.55
CA THR A 9 -19.80 -17.78 -8.78
C THR A 9 -18.66 -16.76 -8.76
N LEU A 10 -18.16 -16.43 -7.56
CA LEU A 10 -16.99 -15.56 -7.39
C LEU A 10 -15.77 -16.39 -6.96
N LEU A 11 -14.70 -16.36 -7.75
CA LEU A 11 -13.46 -17.10 -7.48
C LEU A 11 -12.34 -16.15 -7.09
N PHE A 12 -12.31 -15.79 -5.81
CA PHE A 12 -11.33 -14.89 -5.21
C PHE A 12 -10.87 -15.42 -3.84
N ASN A 13 -9.68 -15.01 -3.41
CA ASN A 13 -9.11 -15.39 -2.12
C ASN A 13 -9.32 -14.27 -1.09
N ALA A 14 -10.32 -14.43 -0.22
CA ALA A 14 -10.66 -13.39 0.75
C ALA A 14 -9.57 -13.10 1.81
N ASN A 15 -8.46 -13.86 1.84
CA ASN A 15 -7.32 -13.51 2.67
C ASN A 15 -6.57 -12.27 2.16
N LYS A 16 -6.64 -11.97 0.85
CA LYS A 16 -5.99 -10.78 0.27
C LYS A 16 -6.91 -9.56 0.35
N ALA A 17 -6.37 -8.41 0.75
CA ALA A 17 -7.14 -7.16 0.80
C ALA A 17 -7.68 -6.71 -0.57
N TYR A 18 -6.89 -6.93 -1.63
CA TYR A 18 -7.29 -6.65 -3.02
C TYR A 18 -8.56 -7.42 -3.41
N ASP A 19 -8.55 -8.75 -3.25
CA ASP A 19 -9.66 -9.64 -3.55
C ASP A 19 -10.93 -9.27 -2.77
N ARG A 20 -10.80 -8.94 -1.47
CA ARG A 20 -11.95 -8.48 -0.66
C ARG A 20 -12.60 -7.23 -1.24
N GLN A 21 -11.80 -6.24 -1.64
CA GLN A 21 -12.33 -5.01 -2.25
C GLN A 21 -13.00 -5.28 -3.60
N VAL A 22 -12.47 -6.20 -4.42
CA VAL A 22 -13.13 -6.61 -5.67
C VAL A 22 -14.51 -7.23 -5.37
N VAL A 23 -14.60 -8.14 -4.40
CA VAL A 23 -15.87 -8.75 -3.99
C VAL A 23 -16.86 -7.71 -3.45
N GLU A 24 -16.40 -6.75 -2.63
CA GLU A 24 -17.22 -5.62 -2.18
C GLU A 24 -17.79 -4.82 -3.36
N GLY A 25 -16.98 -4.56 -4.39
CA GLY A 25 -17.41 -3.89 -5.60
C GLY A 25 -18.52 -4.62 -6.36
N VAL A 26 -18.44 -5.95 -6.43
CA VAL A 26 -19.53 -6.79 -6.97
C VAL A 26 -20.81 -6.61 -6.14
N GLY A 27 -20.68 -6.61 -4.80
CA GLY A 27 -21.78 -6.34 -3.88
C GLY A 27 -22.41 -4.96 -4.08
N GLU A 28 -21.61 -3.92 -4.28
CA GLU A 28 -22.10 -2.56 -4.58
C GLU A 28 -22.93 -2.52 -5.87
N TYR A 29 -22.51 -3.25 -6.91
CA TYR A 29 -23.30 -3.33 -8.13
C TYR A 29 -24.65 -4.00 -7.87
N LEU A 30 -24.71 -5.07 -7.08
CA LEU A 30 -26.00 -5.70 -6.73
C LEU A 30 -26.93 -4.75 -5.98
N GLN A 31 -26.38 -4.02 -5.00
CA GLN A 31 -27.16 -3.02 -4.26
C GLN A 31 -27.69 -1.91 -5.19
N ALA A 32 -26.90 -1.46 -6.15
CA ALA A 32 -27.30 -0.39 -7.08
C ALA A 32 -28.26 -0.87 -8.18
N SER A 33 -28.05 -2.07 -8.73
CA SER A 33 -28.82 -2.62 -9.84
C SER A 33 -30.12 -3.30 -9.39
N GLN A 34 -30.22 -3.71 -8.13
CA GLN A 34 -31.31 -4.53 -7.59
C GLN A 34 -31.55 -5.81 -8.42
N SER A 35 -30.49 -6.32 -9.05
CA SER A 35 -30.53 -7.56 -9.83
C SER A 35 -30.75 -8.77 -8.92
N GLU A 36 -31.63 -9.69 -9.34
CA GLU A 36 -31.86 -10.94 -8.62
C GLU A 36 -30.76 -11.96 -8.91
N TRP A 37 -29.58 -11.77 -8.31
CA TRP A 37 -28.47 -12.73 -8.37
C TRP A 37 -28.32 -13.50 -7.07
N ASP A 38 -28.16 -14.81 -7.19
CA ASP A 38 -27.74 -15.66 -6.09
C ASP A 38 -26.20 -15.76 -6.16
N ILE A 39 -25.50 -14.91 -5.40
CA ILE A 39 -24.03 -14.94 -5.32
C ILE A 39 -23.59 -16.11 -4.47
N PHE A 40 -22.71 -16.93 -5.02
CA PHE A 40 -21.98 -17.97 -4.32
C PHE A 40 -20.52 -17.56 -4.12
N ILE A 41 -20.10 -17.59 -2.85
CA ILE A 41 -18.70 -17.51 -2.41
C ILE A 41 -18.48 -18.74 -1.52
N GLU A 42 -17.42 -19.51 -1.75
CA GLU A 42 -17.11 -20.68 -0.92
C GLU A 42 -16.92 -20.30 0.57
N GLU A 43 -17.48 -21.10 1.47
CA GLU A 43 -17.53 -20.80 2.92
C GLU A 43 -16.15 -20.63 3.57
N ASP A 44 -15.11 -21.28 3.05
CA ASP A 44 -13.75 -21.16 3.57
C ASP A 44 -12.90 -20.12 2.81
N PHE A 45 -13.50 -19.43 1.84
CA PHE A 45 -12.87 -18.43 0.96
C PHE A 45 -11.57 -18.90 0.30
N ARG A 46 -11.37 -20.21 0.21
CA ARG A 46 -10.35 -20.82 -0.62
C ARG A 46 -11.07 -21.17 -1.91
N ALA A 47 -10.47 -20.91 -3.07
CA ALA A 47 -10.98 -21.50 -4.29
C ALA A 47 -10.67 -23.01 -4.22
N ARG A 48 -11.55 -23.84 -3.65
CA ARG A 48 -11.41 -25.28 -3.72
C ARG A 48 -11.99 -25.73 -5.05
N ILE A 49 -11.07 -25.99 -5.94
CA ILE A 49 -11.27 -26.15 -7.38
C ILE A 49 -11.86 -27.52 -7.76
N ASP A 50 -11.88 -28.47 -6.82
CA ASP A 50 -12.36 -29.83 -7.10
C ASP A 50 -13.86 -29.79 -7.48
N ASN A 51 -14.16 -30.26 -8.70
CA ASN A 51 -15.50 -30.30 -9.29
C ASN A 51 -16.18 -28.96 -9.59
N ILE A 52 -15.40 -27.89 -9.83
CA ILE A 52 -15.95 -26.56 -10.14
C ILE A 52 -16.99 -26.59 -11.28
N LYS A 53 -16.78 -27.41 -12.31
CA LYS A 53 -17.68 -27.58 -13.46
C LYS A 53 -19.09 -28.06 -13.09
N GLU A 54 -19.24 -28.78 -11.97
CA GLU A 54 -20.55 -29.27 -11.49
C GLU A 54 -21.29 -28.19 -10.68
N TRP A 55 -20.57 -27.19 -10.19
CA TRP A 55 -21.08 -26.09 -9.35
C TRP A 55 -21.02 -24.73 -10.05
N LEU A 56 -20.66 -24.69 -11.32
CA LEU A 56 -20.61 -23.46 -12.08
C LEU A 56 -22.03 -22.92 -12.28
N GLY A 57 -22.26 -21.69 -11.79
CA GLY A 57 -23.53 -20.99 -11.95
C GLY A 57 -23.77 -20.54 -13.39
N ASP A 58 -24.71 -19.62 -13.59
CA ASP A 58 -25.00 -18.98 -14.87
C ASP A 58 -23.89 -18.00 -15.32
N GLY A 59 -22.96 -17.63 -14.45
CA GLY A 59 -21.84 -16.75 -14.77
C GLY A 59 -20.76 -16.72 -13.69
N VAL A 60 -19.56 -16.29 -14.06
CA VAL A 60 -18.37 -16.32 -13.20
C VAL A 60 -17.61 -15.00 -13.23
N ILE A 61 -17.17 -14.53 -12.06
CA ILE A 61 -16.15 -13.50 -11.92
C ILE A 61 -14.97 -14.10 -11.14
N ALA A 62 -13.76 -14.01 -11.68
CA ALA A 62 -12.63 -14.75 -11.13
C ALA A 62 -11.30 -13.99 -11.17
N ASP A 63 -10.41 -14.30 -10.22
CA ASP A 63 -9.00 -13.88 -10.22
C ASP A 63 -8.24 -14.59 -11.35
N TYR A 64 -7.96 -13.88 -12.43
CA TYR A 64 -7.19 -14.38 -13.57
C TYR A 64 -5.69 -14.08 -13.45
N ASP A 65 -5.22 -13.54 -12.32
CA ASP A 65 -3.79 -13.54 -12.00
C ASP A 65 -3.32 -14.93 -11.52
N ASP A 66 -4.27 -15.82 -11.20
CA ASP A 66 -4.01 -17.21 -10.88
C ASP A 66 -4.13 -18.11 -12.13
N ASP A 67 -2.97 -18.56 -12.64
CA ASP A 67 -2.89 -19.46 -13.80
C ASP A 67 -3.73 -20.72 -13.63
N HIS A 68 -3.91 -21.20 -12.40
CA HIS A 68 -4.70 -22.40 -12.14
C HIS A 68 -6.19 -22.14 -12.41
N ILE A 69 -6.71 -21.01 -11.93
CA ILE A 69 -8.09 -20.56 -12.18
C ILE A 69 -8.33 -20.37 -13.69
N ALA A 70 -7.39 -19.71 -14.38
CA ALA A 70 -7.48 -19.51 -15.83
C ALA A 70 -7.54 -20.84 -16.61
N GLN A 71 -6.77 -21.85 -16.21
CA GLN A 71 -6.78 -23.18 -16.83
C GLN A 71 -8.08 -23.94 -16.60
N LEU A 72 -8.67 -23.82 -15.41
CA LEU A 72 -9.91 -24.53 -15.06
C LEU A 72 -11.12 -23.99 -15.79
N LEU A 73 -11.14 -22.67 -16.01
CA LEU A 73 -12.21 -21.96 -16.71
C LEU A 73 -12.03 -21.97 -18.23
N ALA A 74 -10.97 -22.57 -18.78
CA ALA A 74 -10.69 -22.57 -20.22
C ALA A 74 -11.78 -23.27 -21.05
N ASP A 75 -12.38 -24.34 -20.52
CA ASP A 75 -13.39 -25.16 -21.20
C ASP A 75 -14.80 -24.96 -20.61
N VAL A 76 -15.12 -23.72 -20.22
CA VAL A 76 -16.39 -23.37 -19.60
C VAL A 76 -17.22 -22.51 -20.55
N ASP A 77 -18.50 -22.89 -20.74
CA ASP A 77 -19.40 -22.23 -21.69
C ASP A 77 -20.18 -21.05 -21.12
N VAL A 78 -20.19 -20.85 -19.80
CA VAL A 78 -20.94 -19.74 -19.18
C VAL A 78 -20.18 -18.41 -19.30
N PRO A 79 -20.88 -17.26 -19.30
CA PRO A 79 -20.24 -15.95 -19.27
C PRO A 79 -19.20 -15.80 -18.15
N ILE A 80 -17.97 -15.46 -18.53
CA ILE A 80 -16.85 -15.23 -17.61
C ILE A 80 -16.31 -13.82 -17.78
N VAL A 81 -16.12 -13.14 -16.65
CA VAL A 81 -15.35 -11.90 -16.57
C VAL A 81 -14.15 -12.11 -15.65
N GLY A 82 -12.95 -12.08 -16.23
CA GLY A 82 -11.70 -12.15 -15.50
C GLY A 82 -11.32 -10.80 -14.88
N VAL A 83 -10.71 -10.85 -13.71
CA VAL A 83 -10.17 -9.69 -12.99
C VAL A 83 -8.71 -9.95 -12.67
N GLY A 84 -7.83 -8.97 -12.87
CA GLY A 84 -6.41 -9.13 -12.59
C GLY A 84 -5.55 -7.93 -13.01
N GLY A 85 -4.26 -8.16 -13.27
CA GLY A 85 -3.28 -7.18 -13.71
C GLY A 85 -3.38 -6.81 -15.19
N SER A 86 -3.09 -5.55 -15.53
CA SER A 86 -2.89 -5.16 -16.92
C SER A 86 -1.57 -5.71 -17.47
N TYR A 87 -1.57 -6.07 -18.75
CA TYR A 87 -0.38 -6.47 -19.52
C TYR A 87 0.05 -5.34 -20.46
N HIS A 88 1.37 -5.17 -20.63
CA HIS A 88 1.94 -4.24 -21.60
C HIS A 88 1.71 -4.67 -23.06
N LEU A 89 1.73 -5.99 -23.33
CA LEU A 89 1.40 -6.55 -24.65
C LEU A 89 -0.06 -6.96 -24.69
N ALA A 90 -0.77 -6.49 -25.71
CA ALA A 90 -2.19 -6.80 -25.90
C ALA A 90 -2.42 -8.31 -26.16
N GLU A 91 -1.48 -9.00 -26.79
CA GLU A 91 -1.56 -10.45 -27.03
C GLU A 91 -1.47 -11.31 -25.76
N ASN A 92 -0.95 -10.76 -24.66
CA ASN A 92 -0.78 -11.52 -23.41
C ASN A 92 -2.08 -11.61 -22.58
N TYR A 93 -3.10 -10.81 -22.91
CA TYR A 93 -4.37 -10.90 -22.19
C TYR A 93 -5.07 -12.23 -22.47
N PRO A 94 -5.71 -12.85 -21.46
CA PRO A 94 -6.42 -14.11 -21.64
C PRO A 94 -7.64 -13.95 -22.55
N GLY A 95 -8.11 -15.02 -23.18
CA GLY A 95 -9.22 -15.01 -24.15
C GLY A 95 -10.63 -14.76 -23.59
N VAL A 96 -10.78 -14.09 -22.45
CA VAL A 96 -12.06 -13.80 -21.76
C VAL A 96 -12.28 -12.30 -21.62
N HIS A 97 -13.47 -11.81 -21.28
CA HIS A 97 -13.65 -10.39 -20.91
C HIS A 97 -12.81 -10.08 -19.66
N TYR A 98 -12.16 -8.91 -19.60
CA TYR A 98 -11.14 -8.66 -18.59
C TYR A 98 -11.22 -7.23 -18.02
N ILE A 99 -11.27 -7.15 -16.69
CA ILE A 99 -11.13 -5.92 -15.92
C ILE A 99 -9.74 -5.93 -15.29
N ALA A 100 -8.88 -5.03 -15.73
CA ALA A 100 -7.49 -4.99 -15.29
C ALA A 100 -7.23 -3.83 -14.33
N THR A 101 -6.45 -4.05 -13.29
CA THR A 101 -5.78 -2.96 -12.55
C THR A 101 -4.65 -2.44 -13.41
N ASP A 102 -4.54 -1.12 -13.58
CA ASP A 102 -3.51 -0.52 -14.42
C ASP A 102 -2.15 -0.55 -13.72
N ASN A 103 -1.34 -1.57 -14.05
CA ASN A 103 -0.01 -1.78 -13.48
C ASN A 103 0.95 -0.61 -13.79
N HIS A 104 0.80 0.04 -14.94
CA HIS A 104 1.64 1.18 -15.28
C HIS A 104 1.25 2.39 -14.41
N ALA A 105 -0.04 2.73 -14.36
CA ALA A 105 -0.54 3.86 -13.57
C ALA A 105 -0.27 3.68 -12.05
N LEU A 106 -0.26 2.43 -11.55
CA LEU A 106 0.12 2.14 -10.16
C LEU A 106 1.56 2.55 -9.86
N VAL A 107 2.50 2.13 -10.71
CA VAL A 107 3.93 2.44 -10.54
C VAL A 107 4.19 3.91 -10.82
N GLU A 108 3.53 4.49 -11.82
CA GLU A 108 3.58 5.92 -12.12
C GLU A 108 3.11 6.76 -10.93
N SER A 109 1.98 6.42 -10.32
CA SER A 109 1.46 7.13 -9.13
C SER A 109 2.47 7.09 -7.97
N ALA A 110 3.09 5.93 -7.71
CA ALA A 110 4.13 5.79 -6.70
C ALA A 110 5.39 6.61 -7.02
N PHE A 111 5.80 6.58 -8.29
CA PHE A 111 6.97 7.30 -8.79
C PHE A 111 6.78 8.82 -8.71
N LEU A 112 5.64 9.33 -9.18
CA LEU A 112 5.28 10.74 -9.13
C LEU A 112 5.23 11.24 -7.69
N HIS A 113 4.62 10.48 -6.78
CA HIS A 113 4.60 10.83 -5.35
C HIS A 113 6.01 10.99 -4.76
N LEU A 114 6.94 10.07 -5.06
CA LEU A 114 8.32 10.20 -4.61
C LEU A 114 9.03 11.39 -5.27
N LYS A 115 8.82 11.59 -6.59
CA LYS A 115 9.40 12.69 -7.36
C LYS A 115 8.94 14.07 -6.83
N GLU A 116 7.66 14.21 -6.52
CA GLU A 116 7.07 15.43 -5.93
C GLU A 116 7.65 15.76 -4.55
N LYS A 117 8.08 14.74 -3.79
CA LYS A 117 8.81 14.91 -2.52
C LYS A 117 10.28 15.29 -2.72
N GLY A 118 10.75 15.43 -3.95
CA GLY A 118 12.13 15.79 -4.28
C GLY A 118 13.09 14.61 -4.34
N VAL A 119 12.60 13.36 -4.35
CA VAL A 119 13.44 12.17 -4.56
C VAL A 119 13.91 12.14 -6.01
N ASN A 120 15.21 11.90 -6.21
CA ASN A 120 15.85 11.89 -7.53
C ASN A 120 16.63 10.59 -7.82
N ARG A 121 16.58 9.62 -6.90
CA ARG A 121 17.14 8.28 -7.06
C ARG A 121 16.05 7.28 -6.76
N PHE A 122 15.89 6.30 -7.64
CA PHE A 122 14.79 5.37 -7.56
C PHE A 122 15.30 3.94 -7.53
N ALA A 123 14.65 3.12 -6.72
CA ALA A 123 14.88 1.69 -6.65
C ALA A 123 13.55 0.96 -6.69
N PHE A 124 13.56 -0.25 -7.24
CA PHE A 124 12.38 -1.10 -7.30
C PHE A 124 12.66 -2.43 -6.61
N TYR A 125 11.80 -2.79 -5.66
CA TYR A 125 11.85 -4.08 -4.98
C TYR A 125 10.74 -4.99 -5.51
N GLY A 126 11.12 -5.86 -6.44
CA GLY A 126 10.25 -6.75 -7.19
C GLY A 126 10.07 -8.13 -6.55
N LEU A 127 9.65 -9.07 -7.39
CA LEU A 127 9.55 -10.50 -7.11
C LEU A 127 10.36 -11.27 -8.18
N PRO A 128 10.90 -12.45 -7.86
CA PRO A 128 11.56 -13.28 -8.85
C PRO A 128 10.56 -13.85 -9.85
N ALA A 129 11.02 -14.12 -11.08
CA ALA A 129 10.21 -14.76 -12.12
C ALA A 129 9.66 -16.15 -11.69
N SER A 130 10.31 -16.82 -10.73
CA SER A 130 9.84 -18.09 -10.16
C SER A 130 8.48 -17.99 -9.47
N SER A 131 8.09 -16.79 -9.01
CA SER A 131 6.81 -16.57 -8.33
C SER A 131 5.58 -16.69 -9.24
N ARG A 132 5.78 -16.76 -10.56
CA ARG A 132 4.72 -16.82 -11.60
C ARG A 132 3.70 -15.67 -11.54
N LYS A 133 4.01 -14.59 -10.83
CA LYS A 133 3.12 -13.43 -10.71
C LYS A 133 3.39 -12.45 -11.84
N HIS A 134 2.62 -12.54 -12.92
CA HIS A 134 2.86 -11.71 -14.11
C HIS A 134 2.83 -10.21 -13.79
N TRP A 135 1.91 -9.76 -12.93
CA TRP A 135 1.80 -8.35 -12.53
C TRP A 135 3.09 -7.82 -11.88
N ALA A 136 3.91 -8.67 -11.28
CA ALA A 136 5.19 -8.25 -10.73
C ALA A 136 6.18 -7.87 -11.83
N ALA A 137 6.20 -8.65 -12.92
CA ALA A 137 7.02 -8.35 -14.10
C ALA A 137 6.49 -7.11 -14.85
N GLU A 138 5.17 -6.96 -14.97
CA GLU A 138 4.54 -5.79 -15.59
C GLU A 138 4.85 -4.50 -14.83
N ARG A 139 4.76 -4.51 -13.49
CA ARG A 139 5.15 -3.37 -12.64
C ARG A 139 6.64 -3.08 -12.71
N GLU A 140 7.49 -4.11 -12.75
CA GLU A 140 8.95 -3.94 -12.94
C GLU A 140 9.27 -3.32 -14.32
N TYR A 141 8.55 -3.73 -15.36
CA TYR A 141 8.66 -3.16 -16.71
C TYR A 141 8.25 -1.69 -16.72
N ALA A 142 7.09 -1.35 -16.14
CA ALA A 142 6.63 0.03 -16.01
C ALA A 142 7.65 0.91 -15.27
N PHE A 143 8.24 0.41 -14.17
CA PHE A 143 9.29 1.12 -13.44
C PHE A 143 10.49 1.43 -14.33
N ARG A 144 10.96 0.46 -15.12
CA ARG A 144 12.10 0.66 -16.03
C ARG A 144 11.80 1.71 -17.11
N GLN A 145 10.58 1.72 -17.66
CA GLN A 145 10.16 2.72 -18.63
C GLN A 145 10.18 4.13 -18.04
N LEU A 146 9.47 4.34 -16.91
CA LEU A 146 9.34 5.65 -16.26
C LEU A 146 10.69 6.25 -15.88
N VAL A 147 11.59 5.43 -15.30
CA VAL A 147 12.93 5.88 -14.92
C VAL A 147 13.78 6.24 -16.14
N ALA A 148 13.66 5.49 -17.24
CA ALA A 148 14.40 5.74 -18.46
C ALA A 148 13.94 7.02 -19.17
N GLU A 149 12.63 7.26 -19.24
CA GLU A 149 12.03 8.47 -19.81
C GLU A 149 12.48 9.73 -19.10
N GLU A 150 12.55 9.68 -17.78
CA GLU A 150 12.95 10.80 -16.91
C GLU A 150 14.47 10.91 -16.72
N LYS A 151 15.26 10.04 -17.36
CA LYS A 151 16.74 10.00 -17.31
C LYS A 151 17.30 9.84 -15.89
N TYR A 152 16.54 9.24 -14.97
CA TYR A 152 17.05 8.87 -13.65
C TYR A 152 17.84 7.56 -13.72
N ARG A 153 18.69 7.32 -12.73
CA ARG A 153 19.31 5.99 -12.53
C ARG A 153 18.41 5.18 -11.62
N GLY A 154 17.83 4.11 -12.15
CA GLY A 154 17.03 3.13 -11.42
C GLY A 154 17.81 1.88 -11.10
N VAL A 155 17.61 1.33 -9.90
CA VAL A 155 18.12 0.01 -9.53
C VAL A 155 16.96 -0.93 -9.27
N VAL A 156 16.95 -2.09 -9.91
CA VAL A 156 15.93 -3.13 -9.69
C VAL A 156 16.54 -4.26 -8.88
N TYR A 157 15.82 -4.72 -7.85
CA TYR A 157 16.14 -5.92 -7.09
C TYR A 157 14.89 -6.79 -6.95
N GLN A 158 14.92 -7.99 -7.53
CA GLN A 158 13.79 -8.92 -7.52
C GLN A 158 13.65 -9.67 -6.19
N GLY A 159 14.69 -9.67 -5.36
CA GLY A 159 14.73 -10.37 -4.09
C GLY A 159 14.55 -11.89 -4.20
N LEU A 160 14.23 -12.51 -3.07
CA LEU A 160 13.89 -13.92 -2.96
C LEU A 160 12.43 -14.07 -2.55
N GLU A 161 11.83 -15.20 -2.89
CA GLU A 161 10.53 -15.60 -2.38
C GLU A 161 10.67 -15.88 -0.88
N THR A 162 9.84 -15.22 -0.07
CA THR A 162 9.94 -15.30 1.39
C THR A 162 9.08 -16.46 1.89
N ALA A 163 9.73 -17.53 2.31
CA ALA A 163 9.11 -18.66 2.99
C ALA A 163 9.80 -18.87 4.35
N PRO A 164 9.15 -19.50 5.35
CA PRO A 164 9.72 -19.68 6.68
C PRO A 164 11.13 -20.28 6.66
N GLU A 165 11.38 -21.25 5.77
CA GLU A 165 12.64 -21.97 5.61
C GLU A 165 13.80 -21.11 5.11
N ASN A 166 13.54 -20.00 4.41
CA ASN A 166 14.58 -19.15 3.82
C ASN A 166 14.55 -17.71 4.33
N TRP A 167 13.67 -17.40 5.28
CA TRP A 167 13.41 -16.04 5.74
C TRP A 167 14.68 -15.30 6.18
N GLN A 168 15.52 -15.94 6.99
CA GLN A 168 16.78 -15.33 7.46
C GLN A 168 17.74 -15.04 6.30
N HIS A 169 17.83 -15.96 5.34
CA HIS A 169 18.68 -15.78 4.17
C HIS A 169 18.15 -14.64 3.28
N ALA A 170 16.85 -14.62 3.01
CA ALA A 170 16.20 -13.55 2.26
C ALA A 170 16.38 -12.18 2.92
N GLN A 171 16.29 -12.11 4.25
CA GLN A 171 16.54 -10.90 5.02
C GLN A 171 18.00 -10.43 4.88
N ASN A 172 18.98 -11.32 4.97
CA ASN A 172 20.40 -10.97 4.81
C ASN A 172 20.71 -10.46 3.40
N ARG A 173 20.15 -11.10 2.35
CA ARG A 173 20.34 -10.66 0.96
C ARG A 173 19.70 -9.30 0.69
N LEU A 174 18.54 -9.05 1.30
CA LEU A 174 17.89 -7.74 1.24
C LEU A 174 18.71 -6.68 1.99
N ALA A 175 19.27 -7.01 3.14
CA ALA A 175 20.17 -6.15 3.92
C ALA A 175 21.41 -5.73 3.12
N ASP A 176 22.05 -6.67 2.40
CA ASP A 176 23.18 -6.38 1.53
C ASP A 176 22.81 -5.34 0.47
N TRP A 177 21.68 -5.55 -0.21
CA TRP A 177 21.20 -4.64 -1.26
C TRP A 177 20.84 -3.25 -0.70
N LEU A 178 20.08 -3.17 0.39
CA LEU A 178 19.67 -1.89 0.98
C LEU A 178 20.86 -1.03 1.41
N GLN A 179 21.95 -1.64 1.88
CA GLN A 179 23.17 -0.93 2.25
C GLN A 179 23.93 -0.38 1.04
N THR A 180 23.73 -0.94 -0.15
CA THR A 180 24.33 -0.43 -1.40
C THR A 180 23.61 0.80 -1.95
N LEU A 181 22.37 1.05 -1.51
CA LEU A 181 21.57 2.16 -2.01
C LEU A 181 22.10 3.50 -1.47
N PRO A 182 22.34 4.49 -2.35
CA PRO A 182 22.72 5.82 -1.90
C PRO A 182 21.64 6.45 -1.00
N PRO A 183 22.00 7.38 -0.12
CA PRO A 183 21.02 8.20 0.59
C PRO A 183 20.08 8.90 -0.39
N GLN A 184 18.85 9.19 0.07
CA GLN A 184 17.80 9.87 -0.70
C GLN A 184 17.28 9.03 -1.87
N THR A 185 17.36 7.71 -1.75
CA THR A 185 16.76 6.77 -2.72
C THR A 185 15.34 6.43 -2.28
N GLY A 186 14.38 6.58 -3.19
CA GLY A 186 13.01 6.12 -3.01
C GLY A 186 12.82 4.72 -3.58
N ILE A 187 12.33 3.81 -2.75
CA ILE A 187 12.09 2.41 -3.08
C ILE A 187 10.60 2.23 -3.33
N ILE A 188 10.25 1.81 -4.54
CA ILE A 188 8.91 1.33 -4.90
C ILE A 188 8.92 -0.19 -4.75
N ALA A 189 8.09 -0.72 -3.87
CA ALA A 189 7.92 -2.16 -3.75
C ALA A 189 6.71 -2.64 -4.54
N VAL A 190 6.82 -3.83 -5.13
CA VAL A 190 5.79 -4.38 -5.99
C VAL A 190 4.49 -4.75 -5.26
N THR A 191 4.56 -4.89 -3.92
CA THR A 191 3.41 -5.01 -3.00
C THR A 191 3.73 -4.41 -1.63
N ASP A 192 2.70 -4.15 -0.82
CA ASP A 192 2.86 -3.72 0.58
C ASP A 192 3.59 -4.77 1.44
N ALA A 193 3.39 -6.06 1.18
CA ALA A 193 4.13 -7.12 1.86
C ALA A 193 5.64 -7.03 1.61
N ARG A 194 6.06 -6.67 0.39
CA ARG A 194 7.47 -6.47 0.02
C ARG A 194 8.01 -5.17 0.61
N ALA A 195 7.23 -4.10 0.61
CA ALA A 195 7.60 -2.86 1.29
C ALA A 195 7.80 -3.08 2.80
N ARG A 196 6.92 -3.86 3.44
CA ARG A 196 7.05 -4.24 4.85
C ARG A 196 8.33 -5.02 5.12
N HIS A 197 8.72 -5.93 4.21
CA HIS A 197 9.99 -6.64 4.33
C HIS A 197 11.18 -5.66 4.32
N VAL A 198 11.17 -4.65 3.45
CA VAL A 198 12.17 -3.57 3.47
C VAL A 198 12.18 -2.82 4.80
N LEU A 199 11.01 -2.41 5.31
CA LEU A 199 10.90 -1.69 6.57
C LEU A 199 11.45 -2.51 7.76
N GLN A 200 11.20 -3.82 7.81
CA GLN A 200 11.73 -4.69 8.85
C GLN A 200 13.25 -4.75 8.83
N VAL A 201 13.85 -4.85 7.63
CA VAL A 201 15.32 -4.83 7.50
C VAL A 201 15.89 -3.46 7.87
N CYS A 202 15.24 -2.38 7.47
CA CYS A 202 15.65 -1.03 7.88
C CYS A 202 15.60 -0.86 9.40
N GLU A 203 14.56 -1.36 10.08
CA GLU A 203 14.48 -1.34 11.54
C GLU A 203 15.62 -2.15 12.19
N HIS A 204 15.90 -3.35 11.68
CA HIS A 204 16.97 -4.22 12.18
C HIS A 204 18.37 -3.61 12.01
N LEU A 205 18.62 -2.95 10.89
CA LEU A 205 19.90 -2.30 10.57
C LEU A 205 19.98 -0.85 11.05
N HIS A 206 18.93 -0.34 11.71
CA HIS A 206 18.80 1.07 12.09
C HIS A 206 18.99 2.04 10.92
N ILE A 207 18.54 1.67 9.71
CA ILE A 207 18.54 2.53 8.54
C ILE A 207 17.41 3.56 8.68
N PRO A 208 17.70 4.87 8.62
CA PRO A 208 16.67 5.90 8.73
C PRO A 208 15.65 5.88 7.57
N VAL A 209 14.37 5.73 7.92
CA VAL A 209 13.24 5.83 6.99
C VAL A 209 12.26 6.87 7.54
N PRO A 210 11.89 7.89 6.75
CA PRO A 210 12.23 8.17 5.35
C PRO A 210 13.55 8.95 5.13
N GLU A 211 14.32 9.26 6.18
CA GLU A 211 15.39 10.27 6.09
C GLU A 211 16.56 9.83 5.19
N LYS A 212 16.91 8.54 5.20
CA LYS A 212 17.96 7.98 4.32
C LYS A 212 17.37 7.28 3.11
N LEU A 213 16.34 6.45 3.30
CA LEU A 213 15.64 5.75 2.22
C LEU A 213 14.14 5.97 2.38
N CYS A 214 13.44 6.26 1.29
CA CYS A 214 11.99 6.29 1.26
C CYS A 214 11.45 4.93 0.81
N VAL A 215 10.28 4.55 1.32
CA VAL A 215 9.64 3.28 0.96
C VAL A 215 8.17 3.53 0.65
N ILE A 216 7.72 3.14 -0.53
CA ILE A 216 6.32 3.15 -0.93
C ILE A 216 5.92 1.76 -1.42
N GLY A 217 4.76 1.29 -0.95
CA GLY A 217 4.15 0.06 -1.41
C GLY A 217 3.04 0.30 -2.43
N ILE A 218 2.42 -0.80 -2.84
CA ILE A 218 1.27 -0.87 -3.72
C ILE A 218 0.35 -1.89 -3.04
N ASP A 219 -0.92 -1.56 -2.80
CA ASP A 219 -2.06 -2.41 -2.33
C ASP A 219 -2.88 -1.71 -1.22
N ASN A 220 -2.27 -0.81 -0.45
CA ASN A 220 -2.83 -0.17 0.75
C ASN A 220 -3.45 -1.19 1.74
N GLU A 221 -2.70 -2.26 2.02
CA GLU A 221 -3.17 -3.37 2.85
C GLU A 221 -3.23 -2.98 4.32
N GLU A 222 -4.44 -3.00 4.90
CA GLU A 222 -4.71 -2.52 6.25
C GLU A 222 -3.92 -3.23 7.33
N LEU A 223 -3.80 -4.56 7.26
CA LEU A 223 -3.07 -5.34 8.27
C LEU A 223 -1.60 -4.93 8.34
N THR A 224 -0.98 -4.64 7.19
CA THR A 224 0.43 -4.22 7.15
C THR A 224 0.66 -2.85 7.80
N ARG A 225 -0.38 -2.01 7.87
CA ARG A 225 -0.36 -0.68 8.52
C ARG A 225 0.06 -0.75 9.98
N TYR A 226 -0.35 -1.81 10.68
CA TYR A 226 -0.18 -1.96 12.13
C TYR A 226 1.05 -2.78 12.53
N LEU A 227 1.69 -3.46 11.58
CA LEU A 227 2.76 -4.43 11.84
C LEU A 227 4.18 -3.85 11.69
N SER A 228 4.32 -2.56 11.38
CA SER A 228 5.61 -1.85 11.37
C SER A 228 5.53 -0.58 12.21
N ARG A 229 6.65 -0.17 12.83
CA ARG A 229 6.71 1.08 13.60
C ARG A 229 6.64 2.30 12.67
N VAL A 230 7.10 2.14 11.43
CA VAL A 230 7.01 3.15 10.37
C VAL A 230 5.78 2.86 9.52
N ALA A 231 4.80 3.77 9.55
CA ALA A 231 3.59 3.63 8.75
C ALA A 231 3.93 3.67 7.25
N LEU A 232 3.50 2.63 6.53
CA LEU A 232 3.81 2.43 5.12
C LEU A 232 2.90 3.29 4.22
N SER A 233 3.50 4.14 3.40
CA SER A 233 2.83 4.82 2.30
C SER A 233 2.55 3.82 1.20
N SER A 234 1.38 3.89 0.58
CA SER A 234 1.00 2.90 -0.43
C SER A 234 0.04 3.48 -1.46
N VAL A 235 0.08 2.94 -2.68
CA VAL A 235 -0.88 3.23 -3.72
C VAL A 235 -2.14 2.39 -3.50
N ALA A 236 -3.29 3.06 -3.34
CA ALA A 236 -4.58 2.40 -3.25
C ALA A 236 -5.09 2.08 -4.66
N GLN A 237 -5.26 0.80 -4.95
CA GLN A 237 -5.80 0.33 -6.23
C GLN A 237 -7.29 0.67 -6.37
N GLY A 238 -7.80 0.71 -7.59
CA GLY A 238 -9.23 0.84 -7.88
C GLY A 238 -10.03 -0.47 -7.72
N ALA A 239 -9.64 -1.37 -6.81
CA ALA A 239 -10.13 -2.74 -6.72
C ALA A 239 -11.67 -2.84 -6.56
N ARG A 240 -12.26 -1.97 -5.73
CA ARG A 240 -13.72 -1.89 -5.57
C ARG A 240 -14.42 -1.47 -6.87
N GLN A 241 -13.88 -0.49 -7.58
CA GLN A 241 -14.38 -0.11 -8.90
C GLN A 241 -14.21 -1.24 -9.92
N MET A 242 -13.13 -2.03 -9.84
CA MET A 242 -12.93 -3.20 -10.70
C MET A 242 -14.04 -4.22 -10.52
N GLY A 243 -14.36 -4.57 -9.27
CA GLY A 243 -15.47 -5.48 -8.95
C GLY A 243 -16.82 -4.97 -9.46
N TYR A 244 -17.08 -3.68 -9.28
CA TYR A 244 -18.31 -3.05 -9.78
C TYR A 244 -18.43 -3.13 -11.31
N GLN A 245 -17.35 -2.81 -12.03
CA GLN A 245 -17.34 -2.91 -13.50
C GLN A 245 -17.41 -4.36 -13.98
N ALA A 246 -16.81 -5.30 -13.26
CA ALA A 246 -16.87 -6.73 -13.57
C ALA A 246 -18.32 -7.25 -13.48
N ALA A 247 -19.03 -6.93 -12.40
CA ALA A 247 -20.42 -7.28 -12.22
C ALA A 247 -21.33 -6.62 -13.27
N LYS A 248 -21.12 -5.34 -13.55
CA LYS A 248 -21.84 -4.62 -14.61
C LYS A 248 -21.65 -5.25 -15.98
N LEU A 249 -20.42 -5.66 -16.30
CA LEU A 249 -20.11 -6.32 -17.57
C LEU A 249 -20.73 -7.72 -17.62
N LEU A 250 -20.65 -8.50 -16.55
CA LEU A 250 -21.25 -9.82 -16.47
C LEU A 250 -22.78 -9.77 -16.66
N HIS A 251 -23.45 -8.77 -16.09
CA HIS A 251 -24.89 -8.58 -16.30
C HIS A 251 -25.23 -8.41 -17.80
N ARG A 252 -24.47 -7.59 -18.52
CA ARG A 252 -24.65 -7.44 -19.98
C ARG A 252 -24.45 -8.75 -20.74
N LEU A 253 -23.45 -9.54 -20.32
CA LEU A 253 -23.20 -10.85 -20.93
C LEU A 253 -24.32 -11.86 -20.64
N LEU A 254 -24.89 -11.86 -19.43
CA LEU A 254 -26.05 -12.70 -19.08
C LEU A 254 -27.30 -12.34 -19.91
N ALA A 255 -27.43 -11.06 -20.28
CA ALA A 255 -28.45 -10.58 -21.21
C ALA A 255 -28.18 -10.97 -22.68
N ARG A 256 -27.11 -11.76 -22.94
CA ARG A 256 -26.67 -12.22 -24.27
C ARG A 256 -26.33 -11.09 -25.24
N GLU A 257 -25.80 -9.99 -24.71
CA GLU A 257 -25.27 -8.91 -25.53
C GLU A 257 -23.97 -9.34 -26.23
N GLU A 258 -23.95 -9.30 -27.56
CA GLU A 258 -22.75 -9.58 -28.35
C GLU A 258 -21.77 -8.41 -28.26
N MET A 259 -20.57 -8.67 -27.74
CA MET A 259 -19.52 -7.67 -27.60
C MET A 259 -18.17 -8.29 -27.95
N PRO A 260 -17.24 -7.52 -28.56
CA PRO A 260 -15.85 -7.94 -28.63
C PRO A 260 -15.28 -8.07 -27.22
N LEU A 261 -14.21 -8.86 -27.05
CA LEU A 261 -13.52 -9.03 -25.78
C LEU A 261 -13.13 -7.66 -25.20
N GLN A 262 -13.72 -7.32 -24.06
CA GLN A 262 -13.52 -6.04 -23.40
C GLN A 262 -12.27 -6.07 -22.53
N ARG A 263 -11.45 -5.02 -22.60
CA ARG A 263 -10.23 -4.83 -21.80
C ARG A 263 -10.34 -3.48 -21.09
N ILE A 264 -10.91 -3.48 -19.89
CA ILE A 264 -11.17 -2.24 -19.15
C ILE A 264 -10.07 -2.06 -18.11
N LEU A 265 -9.24 -1.04 -18.27
CA LEU A 265 -8.24 -0.66 -17.29
C LEU A 265 -8.88 0.23 -16.21
N VAL A 266 -8.64 -0.11 -14.96
CA VAL A 266 -9.07 0.69 -13.80
C VAL A 266 -7.83 1.30 -13.15
N PRO A 267 -7.73 2.64 -13.09
CA PRO A 267 -6.58 3.32 -12.51
C PRO A 267 -6.57 3.21 -10.97
N PRO A 268 -5.43 3.49 -10.32
CA PRO A 268 -5.41 3.68 -8.87
C PRO A 268 -6.30 4.85 -8.43
N VAL A 269 -6.80 4.77 -7.20
CA VAL A 269 -7.63 5.83 -6.61
C VAL A 269 -6.76 7.02 -6.19
N ARG A 270 -5.71 6.75 -5.40
CA ARG A 270 -4.76 7.75 -4.90
C ARG A 270 -3.58 7.09 -4.21
N VAL A 271 -2.52 7.87 -3.97
CA VAL A 271 -1.47 7.51 -3.02
C VAL A 271 -1.89 7.89 -1.61
N ILE A 272 -1.79 6.95 -0.67
CA ILE A 272 -1.95 7.22 0.75
C ILE A 272 -0.57 7.52 1.33
N ALA A 273 -0.26 8.81 1.45
CA ALA A 273 0.99 9.28 2.02
C ALA A 273 1.04 8.99 3.53
N ARG A 274 2.09 8.29 3.97
CA ARG A 274 2.38 8.00 5.38
C ARG A 274 3.85 8.27 5.69
N ARG A 275 4.27 7.94 6.91
CA ARG A 275 5.62 8.24 7.42
C ARG A 275 6.75 7.72 6.52
N SER A 276 6.61 6.56 5.89
CA SER A 276 7.67 5.97 5.06
C SER A 276 8.08 6.80 3.82
N THR A 277 7.31 7.84 3.48
CA THR A 277 7.62 8.81 2.41
C THR A 277 7.53 10.27 2.87
N ASP A 278 7.50 10.54 4.18
CA ASP A 278 7.55 11.90 4.74
C ASP A 278 8.98 12.47 4.68
N TYR A 279 9.51 12.51 3.47
CA TYR A 279 10.84 13.01 3.13
C TYR A 279 10.83 14.53 3.06
N ARG A 280 11.81 15.14 3.73
CA ARG A 280 11.95 16.61 3.87
C ARG A 280 13.25 17.13 3.25
N SER A 281 13.75 16.47 2.21
CA SER A 281 14.99 16.87 1.51
C SER A 281 16.22 17.00 2.41
N LEU A 282 16.29 16.23 3.50
CA LEU A 282 17.44 16.25 4.42
C LEU A 282 18.67 15.63 3.74
N THR A 283 19.81 16.27 3.94
CA THR A 283 21.12 15.96 3.34
C THR A 283 22.20 15.81 4.39
N ASP A 284 22.14 16.56 5.50
CA ASP A 284 23.15 16.51 6.55
C ASP A 284 23.03 15.19 7.35
N PRO A 285 24.08 14.37 7.44
CA PRO A 285 24.03 13.09 8.15
C PRO A 285 23.65 13.20 9.62
N ALA A 286 24.08 14.28 10.30
CA ALA A 286 23.76 14.51 11.71
C ALA A 286 22.29 14.90 11.89
N VAL A 287 21.75 15.71 10.98
CA VAL A 287 20.33 16.10 10.99
C VAL A 287 19.44 14.91 10.64
N ILE A 288 19.83 14.09 9.65
CA ILE A 288 19.18 12.82 9.31
C ILE A 288 19.09 11.91 10.54
N GLN A 289 20.20 11.72 11.26
CA GLN A 289 20.25 10.88 12.46
C GLN A 289 19.43 11.49 13.62
N ALA A 290 19.51 12.81 13.82
CA ALA A 290 18.73 13.52 14.82
C ALA A 290 17.23 13.38 14.58
N MET A 291 16.77 13.66 13.35
CA MET A 291 15.37 13.51 12.95
C MET A 291 14.87 12.09 13.14
N HIS A 292 15.65 11.11 12.70
CA HIS A 292 15.31 9.71 12.88
C HIS A 292 15.15 9.32 14.36
N PHE A 293 16.09 9.77 15.21
CA PHE A 293 16.03 9.54 16.65
C PHE A 293 14.77 10.17 17.26
N ILE A 294 14.48 11.43 16.93
CA ILE A 294 13.30 12.15 17.42
C ILE A 294 12.03 11.40 17.02
N ARG A 295 11.86 11.04 15.74
CA ARG A 295 10.66 10.34 15.26
C ARG A 295 10.42 8.98 15.93
N ASN A 296 11.46 8.34 16.46
CA ASN A 296 11.37 7.06 17.16
C ASN A 296 11.14 7.19 18.68
N HIS A 297 11.49 8.34 19.26
CA HIS A 297 11.57 8.52 20.71
C HIS A 297 10.81 9.74 21.25
N ALA A 298 10.26 10.62 20.41
CA ALA A 298 9.56 11.85 20.79
C ALA A 298 8.47 11.60 21.84
N CYS A 299 7.71 10.51 21.67
CA CYS A 299 6.61 10.12 22.57
C CYS A 299 7.09 9.59 23.94
N LYS A 300 8.38 9.28 24.09
CA LYS A 300 8.97 8.79 25.35
C LYS A 300 9.42 9.93 26.28
N GLY A 301 9.04 11.18 25.98
CA GLY A 301 9.40 12.35 26.79
C GLY A 301 10.89 12.72 26.71
N ILE A 302 11.52 12.53 25.54
CA ILE A 302 12.90 12.93 25.32
C ILE A 302 13.08 14.45 25.39
N LYS A 303 14.30 14.84 25.77
CA LYS A 303 14.83 16.20 25.80
C LYS A 303 15.89 16.34 24.72
N VAL A 304 16.29 17.59 24.47
CA VAL A 304 17.33 17.93 23.49
C VAL A 304 18.66 17.25 23.84
N GLU A 305 19.01 17.09 25.13
CA GLU A 305 20.24 16.38 25.53
C GLU A 305 20.31 14.96 24.95
N GLN A 306 19.22 14.20 25.00
CA GLN A 306 19.21 12.82 24.51
C GLN A 306 19.35 12.73 22.98
N VAL A 307 18.94 13.77 22.24
CA VAL A 307 19.18 13.84 20.79
C VAL A 307 20.67 14.08 20.51
N LEU A 308 21.32 14.93 21.31
CA LEU A 308 22.75 15.21 21.19
C LEU A 308 23.58 13.95 21.48
N ASP A 309 23.24 13.23 22.54
CA ASP A 309 23.92 11.99 22.93
C ASP A 309 23.80 10.92 21.84
N ALA A 310 22.62 10.81 21.21
CA ALA A 310 22.38 9.85 20.14
C ALA A 310 23.14 10.15 18.84
N VAL A 311 23.45 11.42 18.57
CA VAL A 311 24.16 11.87 17.37
C VAL A 311 25.67 11.97 17.61
N GLY A 312 26.11 12.25 18.84
CA GLY A 312 27.52 12.39 19.21
C GLY A 312 28.14 13.73 18.83
N ILE A 313 27.35 14.81 18.76
CA ILE A 313 27.81 16.17 18.39
C ILE A 313 27.42 17.19 19.46
N SER A 314 28.23 18.25 19.60
CA SER A 314 27.97 19.34 20.56
C SER A 314 26.67 20.09 20.24
N ARG A 315 26.01 20.61 21.30
CA ARG A 315 24.74 21.34 21.20
C ARG A 315 24.77 22.44 20.15
N SER A 316 25.74 23.35 20.25
CA SER A 316 25.82 24.52 19.37
C SER A 316 25.98 24.14 17.89
N ASN A 317 26.69 23.05 17.62
CA ASN A 317 26.90 22.58 16.25
C ASN A 317 25.63 21.91 15.70
N LEU A 318 24.99 21.02 16.48
CA LEU A 318 23.77 20.35 16.02
C LEU A 318 22.61 21.33 15.86
N GLU A 319 22.38 22.24 16.81
CA GLU A 319 21.29 23.23 16.69
C GLU A 319 21.47 24.15 15.47
N LYS A 320 22.72 24.56 15.17
CA LYS A 320 23.02 25.36 13.99
C LYS A 320 22.65 24.59 12.71
N ARG A 321 23.21 23.38 12.53
CA ARG A 321 22.98 22.55 11.33
C ARG A 321 21.51 22.19 11.17
N PHE A 322 20.85 21.84 12.28
CA PHE A 322 19.43 21.49 12.30
C PHE A 322 18.55 22.68 11.91
N LYS A 323 18.83 23.88 12.41
CA LYS A 323 18.10 25.09 12.02
C LYS A 323 18.37 25.51 10.57
N GLU A 324 19.59 25.34 10.08
CA GLU A 324 19.96 25.63 8.68
C GLU A 324 19.21 24.74 7.69
N GLU A 325 19.01 23.47 8.02
CA GLU A 325 18.39 22.50 7.11
C GLU A 325 16.88 22.33 7.32
N VAL A 326 16.41 22.32 8.56
CA VAL A 326 14.99 22.08 8.91
C VAL A 326 14.21 23.39 9.06
N GLY A 327 14.89 24.51 9.32
CA GLY A 327 14.25 25.81 9.60
C GLY A 327 13.69 25.94 11.03
N GLU A 328 13.64 24.84 11.78
CA GLU A 328 13.09 24.77 13.13
C GLU A 328 14.14 24.41 14.18
N THR A 329 13.79 24.55 15.46
CA THR A 329 14.63 24.07 16.56
C THR A 329 14.38 22.59 16.85
N ILE A 330 15.38 21.89 17.41
CA ILE A 330 15.23 20.50 17.85
C ILE A 330 14.03 20.34 18.80
N HIS A 331 13.86 21.28 19.74
CA HIS A 331 12.74 21.28 20.67
C HIS A 331 11.38 21.42 19.97
N ALA A 332 11.27 22.32 18.99
CA ALA A 332 10.03 22.48 18.21
C ALA A 332 9.66 21.19 17.48
N VAL A 333 10.63 20.56 16.83
CA VAL A 333 10.41 19.30 16.11
C VAL A 333 10.03 18.15 17.05
N ILE A 334 10.63 18.05 18.24
CA ILE A 334 10.21 17.03 19.24
C ILE A 334 8.71 17.18 19.53
N HIS A 335 8.21 18.40 19.74
CA HIS A 335 6.79 18.63 20.00
C HIS A 335 5.92 18.36 18.77
N ALA A 336 6.35 18.79 17.59
CA ALA A 336 5.64 18.53 16.34
C ALA A 336 5.49 17.01 16.08
N GLU A 337 6.54 16.23 16.30
CA GLU A 337 6.52 14.77 16.13
C GLU A 337 5.63 14.07 17.20
N LYS A 338 5.52 14.62 18.41
CA LYS A 338 4.54 14.12 19.40
C LYS A 338 3.11 14.38 18.95
N LEU A 339 2.84 15.55 18.38
CA LEU A 339 1.52 15.89 17.84
C LEU A 339 1.17 15.00 16.65
N GLU A 340 2.11 14.80 15.73
CA GLU A 340 1.89 13.95 14.56
C GLU A 340 1.63 12.49 14.95
N LYS A 341 2.34 11.97 15.96
CA LYS A 341 2.02 10.63 16.49
C LYS A 341 0.62 10.57 17.09
N ALA A 342 0.22 11.58 17.84
CA ALA A 342 -1.13 11.64 18.41
C ALA A 342 -2.20 11.70 17.32
N ARG A 343 -2.00 12.55 16.30
CA ARG A 343 -2.87 12.66 15.11
C ARG A 343 -3.00 11.33 14.38
N SER A 344 -1.88 10.66 14.12
CA SER A 344 -1.87 9.33 13.51
C SER A 344 -2.67 8.32 14.32
N LEU A 345 -2.50 8.26 15.64
CA LEU A 345 -3.25 7.35 16.51
C LEU A 345 -4.75 7.68 16.56
N LEU A 346 -5.15 8.96 16.47
CA LEU A 346 -6.56 9.35 16.41
C LEU A 346 -7.23 8.85 15.12
N VAL A 347 -6.50 8.86 14.00
CA VAL A 347 -6.99 8.45 12.67
C VAL A 347 -7.02 6.92 12.54
N SER A 348 -5.94 6.25 12.94
CA SER A 348 -5.72 4.83 12.62
C SER A 348 -6.17 3.86 13.71
N THR A 349 -6.57 4.33 14.90
CA THR A 349 -6.91 3.46 16.04
C THR A 349 -8.17 3.93 16.76
N THR A 350 -8.79 3.01 17.51
CA THR A 350 -9.94 3.27 18.38
C THR A 350 -9.56 3.57 19.83
N LEU A 351 -8.27 3.77 20.13
CA LEU A 351 -7.77 4.00 21.49
C LEU A 351 -8.45 5.20 22.17
N ALA A 352 -8.57 5.17 23.50
CA ALA A 352 -9.15 6.30 24.22
C ALA A 352 -8.25 7.54 24.05
N ILE A 353 -8.85 8.73 23.90
CA ILE A 353 -8.08 9.98 23.71
C ILE A 353 -7.14 10.24 24.91
N ASN A 354 -7.57 9.86 26.12
CA ASN A 354 -6.74 9.92 27.32
C ASN A 354 -5.49 9.04 27.20
N GLU A 355 -5.66 7.82 26.68
CA GLU A 355 -4.56 6.88 26.47
C GLU A 355 -3.58 7.39 25.41
N ILE A 356 -4.08 7.94 24.30
CA ILE A 356 -3.24 8.58 23.26
C ILE A 356 -2.41 9.71 23.86
N SER A 357 -3.02 10.57 24.68
CA SER A 357 -2.33 11.66 25.37
C SER A 357 -1.15 11.14 26.21
N GLN A 358 -1.37 10.08 26.99
CA GLN A 358 -0.35 9.48 27.84
C GLN A 358 0.75 8.78 27.02
N MET A 359 0.37 7.99 26.01
CA MET A 359 1.29 7.28 25.12
C MET A 359 2.19 8.23 24.33
N CYS A 360 1.68 9.40 23.95
CA CYS A 360 2.44 10.44 23.28
C CYS A 360 3.27 11.30 24.24
N GLY A 361 3.24 11.03 25.55
CA GLY A 361 4.07 11.70 26.56
C GLY A 361 3.60 13.11 26.89
N TYR A 362 2.30 13.40 26.79
CA TYR A 362 1.75 14.67 27.27
C TYR A 362 1.48 14.62 28.78
N PRO A 363 1.78 15.70 29.55
CA PRO A 363 1.62 15.69 31.01
C PRO A 363 0.18 15.52 31.49
N SER A 364 -0.79 16.01 30.70
CA SER A 364 -2.22 15.90 31.01
C SER A 364 -3.06 15.94 29.74
N LEU A 365 -4.27 15.41 29.83
CA LEU A 365 -5.25 15.45 28.75
C LEU A 365 -5.61 16.90 28.38
N GLN A 366 -5.74 17.78 29.37
CA GLN A 366 -6.06 19.20 29.15
C GLN A 366 -4.93 19.89 28.37
N TYR A 367 -3.67 19.60 28.71
CA TYR A 367 -2.54 20.14 27.97
C TYR A 367 -2.52 19.62 26.54
N PHE A 368 -2.72 18.30 26.33
CA PHE A 368 -2.83 17.72 24.99
C PHE A 368 -3.93 18.39 24.16
N TYR A 369 -5.13 18.57 24.71
CA TYR A 369 -6.23 19.27 24.03
C TYR A 369 -5.84 20.70 23.65
N SER A 370 -5.18 21.43 24.56
CA SER A 370 -4.78 22.82 24.30
C SER A 370 -3.75 22.92 23.17
N VAL A 371 -2.75 22.02 23.15
CA VAL A 371 -1.72 22.01 22.12
C VAL A 371 -2.29 21.54 20.78
N PHE A 372 -3.10 20.48 20.79
CA PHE A 372 -3.72 19.96 19.57
C PHE A 372 -4.66 20.99 18.93
N LYS A 373 -5.48 21.68 19.74
CA LYS A 373 -6.36 22.74 19.26
C LYS A 373 -5.59 23.95 18.73
N LYS A 374 -4.45 24.27 19.32
CA LYS A 374 -3.59 25.36 18.84
C LYS A 374 -2.96 25.05 17.48
N GLU A 375 -2.64 23.78 17.22
CA GLU A 375 -1.97 23.36 15.98
C GLU A 375 -2.95 23.08 14.84
N TYR A 376 -4.09 22.44 15.12
CA TYR A 376 -5.03 21.93 14.11
C TYR A 376 -6.40 22.64 14.12
N ASP A 377 -6.57 23.69 14.93
CA ASP A 377 -7.80 24.48 15.10
C ASP A 377 -9.07 23.67 15.45
N THR A 378 -8.90 22.40 15.84
CA THR A 378 -9.95 21.43 16.14
C THR A 378 -9.59 20.64 17.40
N THR A 379 -10.58 20.09 18.09
CA THR A 379 -10.31 19.20 19.22
C THR A 379 -9.89 17.80 18.74
N PRO A 380 -9.10 17.06 19.54
CA PRO A 380 -8.78 15.65 19.24
C PRO A 380 -10.00 14.78 18.93
N LYS A 381 -11.14 15.06 19.57
CA LYS A 381 -12.40 14.33 19.35
C LYS A 381 -13.00 14.65 17.98
N GLU A 382 -13.19 15.94 17.69
CA GLU A 382 -13.71 16.39 16.38
C GLU A 382 -12.82 15.90 15.24
N TYR A 383 -11.50 15.95 15.43
CA TYR A 383 -10.55 15.47 14.43
C TYR A 383 -10.71 13.98 14.16
N ARG A 384 -10.94 13.16 15.21
CA ARG A 384 -11.22 11.73 15.04
C ARG A 384 -12.53 11.51 14.29
N ASP A 385 -13.60 12.18 14.68
CA ASP A 385 -14.93 11.99 14.08
C ASP A 385 -14.92 12.34 12.58
N LEU A 386 -14.09 13.30 12.16
CA LEU A 386 -13.97 13.73 10.76
C LEU A 386 -13.02 12.86 9.90
N HIS A 387 -11.99 12.28 10.51
CA HIS A 387 -10.86 11.68 9.78
C HIS A 387 -10.59 10.22 10.10
N SER A 388 -11.32 9.59 11.03
CA SER A 388 -11.04 8.20 11.41
C SER A 388 -11.25 7.25 10.24
N GLU A 389 -10.24 6.42 9.97
CA GLU A 389 -10.30 5.36 8.96
C GLU A 389 -10.91 4.06 9.51
N VAL A 390 -11.23 4.01 10.81
CA VAL A 390 -11.75 2.82 11.51
C VAL A 390 -13.25 2.96 11.82
N LEU A 391 -13.76 4.19 11.79
CA LEU A 391 -15.18 4.51 12.02
C LEU A 391 -15.96 4.72 10.71
N LEU A 392 -15.27 4.74 9.57
CA LEU A 392 -15.80 4.66 8.20
C LEU A 392 -15.78 3.20 7.76
#